data_AF-A0A3C1DJE1-F1
#
_entry.id   AF-A0A3C1DJE1-F1
#
_cell.length_a   1.000
_cell.length_b   1.000
_cell.length_c   1.000
_cell.angle_alpha   90.00
_cell.angle_beta   90.00
_cell.angle_gamma   90.00
#
_symmetry.space_group_name_H-M   'P 1'
#
loop_
_entity.id
_entity.type
_entity.pdbx_description
1 polymer ?
#
loop_
_entity_poly.entity_id
_entity_poly.type
_entity_poly.pdbx_seq_one_letter_code
_entity_poly.pdbx_strand_id
1 'polypeptide(L)'
;MNTLLTLLTLLQVRDIIDRNCDPDNEPFVVSELLSDEFRQIADESDVRDIVVSSELVSLLLVQLAENPGLLDLYQDLFDADGAEIYLKPAAYYVKEGATTSFMTIVDAANERGEIAIGYRLQAESGLKKKAFGVYVNTRKNEQVTLGEGDMVVVIATDDGMPAVRPSPSLVAGNVVSG
;
A
#
# COMPACT_ATOMS: atom_id res chain seq x y z
N MET A 1 -7.02 -20.71 -18.75
CA MET A 1 -7.91 -20.02 -17.80
C MET A 1 -8.64 -18.94 -18.59
N ASN A 2 -9.97 -18.91 -18.57
CA ASN A 2 -10.75 -18.05 -19.47
C ASN A 2 -10.93 -16.68 -18.80
N THR A 3 -10.18 -15.65 -19.21
CA THR A 3 -10.08 -14.33 -18.52
C THR A 3 -11.43 -13.64 -18.31
N LEU A 4 -12.43 -13.92 -19.17
CA LEU A 4 -13.81 -13.44 -19.01
C LEU A 4 -14.48 -13.99 -17.74
N LEU A 5 -14.21 -15.24 -17.38
CA LEU A 5 -14.73 -15.85 -16.17
C LEU A 5 -14.13 -15.20 -14.93
N THR A 6 -12.84 -14.85 -14.96
CA THR A 6 -12.17 -14.15 -13.86
C THR A 6 -12.83 -12.81 -13.56
N LEU A 7 -13.12 -12.00 -14.59
CA LEU A 7 -13.80 -10.72 -14.42
C LEU A 7 -15.23 -10.88 -13.90
N LEU A 8 -15.97 -11.86 -14.42
CA LEU A 8 -17.32 -12.17 -13.93
C LEU A 8 -17.30 -12.59 -12.46
N THR A 9 -16.37 -13.46 -12.08
CA THR A 9 -16.19 -13.89 -10.69
C THR A 9 -15.83 -12.70 -9.80
N LEU A 10 -14.95 -11.81 -10.24
CA LEU A 10 -14.57 -10.62 -9.49
C LEU A 10 -15.76 -9.68 -9.24
N LEU A 11 -16.58 -9.43 -10.28
CA LEU A 11 -17.81 -8.65 -10.15
C LEU A 11 -18.81 -9.28 -9.19
N GLN A 12 -18.97 -10.62 -9.23
CA GLN A 12 -19.84 -11.35 -8.31
C GLN A 12 -19.34 -11.28 -6.86
N VAL A 13 -18.03 -11.42 -6.66
CA VAL A 13 -17.42 -11.28 -5.32
C VAL A 13 -17.61 -9.86 -4.80
N ARG A 14 -17.43 -8.84 -5.63
CA ARG A 14 -17.64 -7.44 -5.24
C ARG A 14 -19.09 -7.16 -4.85
N ASP A 15 -20.06 -7.64 -5.64
CA ASP A 15 -21.48 -7.53 -5.32
C ASP A 15 -21.86 -8.27 -4.01
N ILE A 16 -21.19 -9.37 -3.68
CA ILE A 16 -21.35 -10.05 -2.38
C ILE A 16 -20.78 -9.18 -1.25
N ILE A 17 -19.60 -8.59 -1.43
CA ILE A 17 -18.98 -7.72 -0.42
C ILE A 17 -19.88 -6.50 -0.16
N ASP A 18 -20.30 -5.79 -1.20
CA ASP A 18 -21.13 -4.58 -1.09
C ASP A 18 -22.45 -4.83 -0.35
N ARG A 19 -23.01 -6.05 -0.45
CA ARG A 19 -24.27 -6.42 0.21
C ARG A 19 -24.12 -6.94 1.63
N ASN A 20 -22.96 -7.50 1.98
CA ASN A 20 -22.81 -8.29 3.20
C ASN A 20 -21.71 -7.80 4.15
N CYS A 21 -20.84 -6.91 3.71
CA CYS A 21 -19.73 -6.38 4.50
C CYS A 21 -20.00 -4.95 4.97
N ASP A 22 -19.41 -4.61 6.11
CA ASP A 22 -19.35 -3.23 6.60
C ASP A 22 -18.43 -2.43 5.67
N PRO A 23 -18.86 -1.26 5.14
CA PRO A 23 -18.02 -0.39 4.32
C PRO A 23 -16.67 -0.03 4.97
N ASP A 24 -16.62 0.03 6.30
CA ASP A 24 -15.39 0.36 7.04
C ASP A 24 -14.49 -0.87 7.28
N ASN A 25 -14.92 -2.07 6.87
CA ASN A 25 -14.19 -3.32 7.05
C ASN A 25 -14.43 -4.31 5.89
N GLU A 26 -14.39 -3.80 4.66
CA GLU A 26 -14.46 -4.64 3.47
C GLU A 26 -13.15 -5.44 3.29
N PRO A 27 -13.24 -6.72 2.90
CA PRO A 27 -12.05 -7.49 2.56
C PRO A 27 -11.45 -6.98 1.24
N PHE A 28 -10.12 -6.89 1.20
CA PHE A 28 -9.39 -6.69 -0.05
C PHE A 28 -9.51 -7.93 -0.93
N VAL A 29 -9.86 -7.74 -2.20
CA VAL A 29 -9.85 -8.81 -3.18
C VAL A 29 -8.61 -8.62 -4.06
N VAL A 30 -7.91 -9.70 -4.36
CA VAL A 30 -6.76 -9.67 -5.26
C VAL A 30 -7.01 -10.68 -6.36
N SER A 31 -7.13 -10.20 -7.59
CA SER A 31 -7.33 -11.03 -8.78
C SER A 31 -6.20 -10.87 -9.77
N GLU A 32 -5.73 -11.99 -10.33
CA GLU A 32 -4.78 -12.01 -11.44
C GLU A 32 -5.52 -11.85 -12.79
N LEU A 33 -5.10 -10.88 -13.61
CA LEU A 33 -5.53 -10.75 -15.01
C LEU A 33 -4.37 -11.02 -15.97
N LEU A 34 -4.64 -11.85 -16.98
CA LEU A 34 -3.64 -12.29 -17.97
C LEU A 34 -3.64 -11.47 -19.26
N SER A 35 -4.57 -10.54 -19.46
CA SER A 35 -4.60 -9.70 -20.68
C SER A 35 -4.83 -8.21 -20.40
N ASP A 36 -4.14 -7.39 -21.17
CA ASP A 36 -4.17 -5.92 -21.06
C ASP A 36 -5.54 -5.33 -21.44
N GLU A 37 -6.28 -5.99 -22.33
CA GLU A 37 -7.63 -5.55 -22.73
C GLU A 37 -8.60 -5.61 -21.54
N PHE A 38 -8.62 -6.71 -20.78
CA PHE A 38 -9.49 -6.83 -19.61
C PHE A 38 -9.02 -5.98 -18.43
N ARG A 39 -7.73 -5.65 -18.37
CA ARG A 39 -7.20 -4.66 -17.42
C ARG A 39 -7.82 -3.28 -17.65
N GLN A 40 -7.88 -2.80 -18.89
CA GLN A 40 -8.45 -1.48 -19.20
C GLN A 40 -9.92 -1.39 -18.80
N ILE A 41 -10.69 -2.44 -19.07
CA ILE A 41 -12.11 -2.53 -18.68
C ILE A 41 -12.26 -2.46 -17.16
N ALA A 42 -11.41 -3.15 -16.43
CA ALA A 42 -11.53 -3.21 -14.98
C ALA A 42 -11.02 -1.92 -14.28
N ASP A 43 -10.00 -1.28 -14.86
CA ASP A 43 -9.50 0.05 -14.47
C ASP A 43 -10.59 1.13 -14.57
N GLU A 44 -11.50 1.01 -15.54
CA GLU A 44 -12.64 1.92 -15.72
C GLU A 44 -13.82 1.61 -14.79
N SER A 45 -13.85 0.40 -14.22
CA SER A 45 -14.97 -0.11 -13.41
C SER A 45 -14.83 0.17 -11.90
N ASP A 46 -13.85 0.98 -11.49
CA ASP A 46 -13.47 1.26 -10.09
C ASP A 46 -13.21 -0.02 -9.25
N VAL A 47 -12.82 -1.11 -9.92
CA VAL A 47 -12.47 -2.36 -9.25
C VAL A 47 -11.04 -2.21 -8.71
N ARG A 48 -10.92 -1.93 -7.41
CA ARG A 48 -9.67 -1.64 -6.70
C ARG A 48 -8.78 -2.87 -6.43
N ASP A 49 -9.17 -4.02 -6.99
CA ASP A 49 -8.86 -5.36 -6.49
C ASP A 49 -8.03 -6.21 -7.49
N ILE A 50 -7.19 -5.57 -8.32
CA ILE A 50 -6.61 -6.20 -9.50
C ILE A 50 -5.09 -6.10 -9.52
N VAL A 51 -4.45 -7.25 -9.68
CA VAL A 51 -3.00 -7.38 -9.87
C VAL A 51 -2.72 -7.99 -11.24
N VAL A 52 -1.82 -7.35 -11.99
CA VAL A 52 -1.40 -7.80 -13.32
C VAL A 52 -0.06 -8.51 -13.19
N SER A 53 -0.06 -9.83 -13.33
CA SER A 53 1.09 -10.69 -13.05
C SER A 53 2.13 -10.71 -14.19
N SER A 54 1.69 -10.80 -15.45
CA SER A 54 2.60 -11.00 -16.59
C SER A 54 3.51 -9.80 -16.88
N GLU A 55 3.00 -8.57 -16.73
CA GLU A 55 3.79 -7.35 -16.92
C GLU A 55 4.85 -7.19 -15.81
N LEU A 56 4.47 -7.41 -14.54
CA LEU A 56 5.39 -7.33 -13.41
C LEU A 56 6.54 -8.34 -13.55
N VAL A 57 6.22 -9.59 -13.95
CA VAL A 57 7.24 -10.61 -14.22
C VAL A 57 8.16 -10.17 -15.36
N SER A 58 7.62 -9.56 -16.42
CA SER A 58 8.43 -9.05 -17.54
C SER A 58 9.38 -7.92 -17.09
N LEU A 59 8.89 -6.97 -16.29
CA LEU A 59 9.70 -5.89 -15.73
C LEU A 59 10.80 -6.42 -14.80
N LEU A 60 10.49 -7.44 -14.00
CA LEU A 60 11.46 -8.11 -13.15
C LEU A 60 12.56 -8.78 -13.97
N LEU A 61 12.19 -9.53 -15.02
CA LEU A 61 13.15 -10.20 -15.91
C LEU A 61 14.07 -9.21 -16.62
N VAL A 62 13.55 -8.05 -17.05
CA VAL A 62 14.38 -6.99 -17.64
C VAL A 62 15.39 -6.46 -16.63
N GLN A 63 14.97 -6.19 -15.39
CA GLN A 63 15.88 -5.73 -14.33
C GLN A 63 16.97 -6.76 -14.00
N LEU A 64 16.60 -8.04 -13.94
CA LEU A 64 17.54 -9.14 -13.73
C LEU A 64 18.52 -9.33 -14.90
N ALA A 65 18.05 -9.12 -16.15
CA ALA A 65 18.89 -9.22 -17.34
C ALA A 65 19.94 -8.10 -17.39
N GLU A 66 19.58 -6.88 -16.96
CA GLU A 66 20.49 -5.73 -16.89
C GLU A 66 21.44 -5.82 -15.69
N ASN A 67 20.98 -6.36 -14.56
CA ASN A 67 21.80 -6.54 -13.36
C ASN A 67 21.48 -7.86 -12.65
N PRO A 68 22.19 -8.95 -12.96
CA PRO A 68 21.98 -10.25 -12.33
C PRO A 68 22.18 -10.24 -10.80
N GLY A 69 22.94 -9.28 -10.26
CA GLY A 69 23.14 -9.12 -8.83
C GLY A 69 21.89 -8.69 -8.06
N LEU A 70 20.82 -8.28 -8.75
CA LEU A 70 19.53 -8.00 -8.12
C LEU A 70 18.75 -9.27 -7.73
N LEU A 71 19.17 -10.45 -8.21
CA LEU A 71 18.44 -11.70 -7.93
C LEU A 71 18.32 -11.97 -6.43
N ASP A 72 19.43 -11.85 -5.69
CA ASP A 72 19.45 -12.10 -4.25
C ASP A 72 18.54 -11.09 -3.51
N LEU A 73 18.54 -9.83 -3.94
CA LEU A 73 17.66 -8.79 -3.39
C LEU A 73 16.18 -9.11 -3.61
N TYR A 74 15.79 -9.52 -4.83
CA TYR A 74 14.40 -9.87 -5.10
C TYR A 74 13.98 -11.16 -4.41
N GLN A 75 14.89 -12.13 -4.24
CA GLN A 75 14.61 -13.33 -3.46
C GLN A 75 14.33 -13.00 -2.00
N ASP A 76 15.14 -12.14 -1.38
CA ASP A 76 14.92 -11.67 0.00
C ASP A 76 13.63 -10.86 0.12
N LEU A 77 13.37 -9.93 -0.81
CA LEU A 77 12.18 -9.07 -0.77
C LEU A 77 10.85 -9.82 -1.03
N PHE A 78 10.90 -10.95 -1.75
CA PHE A 78 9.73 -11.80 -2.00
C PHE A 78 9.62 -13.00 -1.05
N ASP A 79 10.60 -13.16 -0.15
CA ASP A 79 10.47 -14.10 0.95
C ASP A 79 9.42 -13.56 1.95
N ALA A 80 8.62 -14.46 2.51
CA ALA A 80 7.66 -14.12 3.57
C ALA A 80 8.34 -14.02 4.94
N ASP A 81 9.58 -14.50 5.03
CA ASP A 81 10.44 -14.34 6.20
C ASP A 81 11.49 -13.27 5.91
N GLY A 82 11.68 -12.31 6.83
CA GLY A 82 12.74 -11.31 6.73
C GLY A 82 12.22 -9.90 6.53
N ALA A 83 12.86 -9.13 5.64
CA ALA A 83 12.58 -7.71 5.46
C ALA A 83 11.47 -7.49 4.42
N GLU A 84 10.31 -7.05 4.88
CA GLU A 84 9.14 -6.77 4.05
C GLU A 84 8.85 -5.28 3.92
N ILE A 85 8.02 -4.92 2.93
CA ILE A 85 7.52 -3.55 2.76
C ILE A 85 6.22 -3.39 3.54
N TYR A 86 6.20 -2.43 4.47
CA TYR A 86 5.02 -2.08 5.25
C TYR A 86 4.57 -0.64 4.99
N LEU A 87 3.26 -0.44 5.10
CA LEU A 87 2.65 0.88 5.29
C LEU A 87 2.35 1.03 6.79
N LYS A 88 3.00 1.98 7.45
CA LYS A 88 2.74 2.29 8.87
C LYS A 88 2.21 3.73 9.02
N PRO A 89 1.28 4.02 9.95
CA PRO A 89 0.71 5.36 10.13
C PRO A 89 1.81 6.42 10.31
N ALA A 90 1.66 7.56 9.64
CA ALA A 90 2.65 8.63 9.69
C ALA A 90 2.90 9.13 11.13
N ALA A 91 1.88 9.06 11.98
CA ALA A 91 1.93 9.39 13.41
C ALA A 91 2.99 8.60 14.19
N TYR A 92 3.45 7.44 13.70
CA TYR A 92 4.52 6.67 14.34
C TYR A 92 5.90 7.35 14.20
N TYR A 93 6.08 8.20 13.19
CA TYR A 93 7.38 8.79 12.83
C TYR A 93 7.42 10.29 13.06
N VAL A 94 6.32 10.97 12.77
CA VAL A 94 6.24 12.43 12.80
C VAL A 94 4.92 12.88 13.40
N LYS A 95 4.89 14.10 13.92
CA LYS A 95 3.66 14.70 14.45
C LYS A 95 2.69 15.00 13.31
N GLU A 96 1.45 14.55 13.44
CA GLU A 96 0.39 14.80 12.47
C GLU A 96 0.18 16.30 12.20
N GLY A 97 -0.02 16.65 10.93
CA GLY A 97 -0.23 18.01 10.46
C GLY A 97 1.02 18.90 10.47
N ALA A 98 2.16 18.41 10.95
CA ALA A 98 3.42 19.15 10.88
C ALA A 98 4.06 19.00 9.50
N THR A 99 4.44 20.13 8.90
CA THR A 99 5.31 20.11 7.72
C THR A 99 6.71 19.67 8.14
N THR A 100 7.20 18.60 7.52
CA THR A 100 8.50 17.99 7.82
C THR A 100 9.24 17.64 6.55
N SER A 101 10.54 17.39 6.65
CA SER A 101 11.34 16.91 5.52
C SER A 101 11.32 15.38 5.44
N PHE A 102 11.48 14.83 4.24
CA PHE A 102 11.62 13.37 4.11
C PHE A 102 12.82 12.83 4.89
N MET A 103 13.91 13.61 5.03
CA MET A 103 15.04 13.25 5.90
C MET A 103 14.61 13.00 7.34
N THR A 104 13.73 13.83 7.89
CA THR A 104 13.23 13.67 9.26
C THR A 104 12.43 12.37 9.42
N ILE A 105 11.67 11.98 8.39
CA ILE A 105 10.95 10.70 8.37
C ILE A 105 11.94 9.53 8.33
N VAL A 106 12.99 9.63 7.50
CA VAL A 106 14.07 8.64 7.43
C VAL A 106 14.79 8.49 8.77
N ASP A 107 15.11 9.58 9.44
CA ASP A 107 15.78 9.57 10.74
C ASP A 107 14.88 8.88 11.80
N ALA A 108 13.58 9.23 11.83
CA ALA A 108 12.62 8.61 12.76
C ALA A 108 12.39 7.12 12.50
N ALA A 109 12.39 6.68 11.23
CA ALA A 109 12.32 5.26 10.89
C ALA A 109 13.62 4.53 11.28
N ASN A 110 14.77 5.16 11.06
CA ASN A 110 16.06 4.58 11.41
C ASN A 110 16.24 4.40 12.93
N GLU A 111 15.71 5.30 13.76
CA GLU A 111 15.66 5.13 15.22
C GLU A 111 14.90 3.87 15.67
N ARG A 112 14.02 3.35 14.81
CA ARG A 112 13.23 2.13 15.01
C ARG A 112 13.85 0.91 14.33
N GLY A 113 14.99 1.05 13.66
CA GLY A 113 15.60 -0.01 12.86
C GLY A 113 14.88 -0.27 11.53
N GLU A 114 14.13 0.70 11.03
CA GLU A 114 13.34 0.61 9.81
C GLU A 114 13.93 1.53 8.72
N ILE A 115 13.67 1.21 7.45
CA ILE A 115 14.15 1.99 6.31
C ILE A 115 12.97 2.67 5.62
N ALA A 116 12.77 3.96 5.85
CA ALA A 116 11.76 4.72 5.11
C ALA A 116 12.17 4.90 3.64
N ILE A 117 11.30 4.45 2.74
CA ILE A 117 11.46 4.55 1.29
C ILE A 117 10.44 5.48 0.63
N GLY A 118 9.43 5.93 1.37
CA GLY A 118 8.38 6.79 0.84
C GLY A 118 7.27 7.11 1.82
N TYR A 119 6.16 7.65 1.31
CA TYR A 119 4.93 7.91 2.05
C TYR A 119 3.70 7.77 1.14
N ARG A 120 2.52 7.67 1.76
CA ARG A 120 1.22 7.63 1.09
C ARG A 120 0.30 8.71 1.65
N LEU A 121 -0.22 9.56 0.77
CA LEU A 121 -1.22 10.59 1.11
C LEU A 121 -2.63 10.04 0.94
N GLN A 122 -3.40 9.98 2.03
CA GLN A 122 -4.77 9.48 2.05
C GLN A 122 -5.70 10.32 1.18
N ALA A 123 -5.51 11.64 1.15
CA ALA A 123 -6.28 12.56 0.32
C ALA A 123 -6.14 12.30 -1.18
N GLU A 124 -5.06 11.63 -1.60
CA GLU A 124 -4.77 11.31 -2.99
C GLU A 124 -5.03 9.82 -3.32
N SER A 125 -5.55 9.04 -2.36
CA SER A 125 -5.74 7.59 -2.50
C SER A 125 -6.69 7.18 -3.63
N GLY A 126 -7.64 8.03 -4.03
CA GLY A 126 -8.51 7.80 -5.18
C GLY A 126 -7.97 8.33 -6.52
N LEU A 127 -6.77 8.94 -6.53
CA LEU A 127 -6.23 9.63 -7.69
C LEU A 127 -5.17 8.78 -8.40
N LYS A 128 -5.60 7.96 -9.36
CA LYS A 128 -4.69 7.14 -10.19
C LYS A 128 -3.56 7.96 -10.85
N LYS A 129 -3.85 9.20 -11.29
CA LYS A 129 -2.83 10.13 -11.85
C LYS A 129 -1.74 10.54 -10.87
N LYS A 130 -1.98 10.39 -9.57
CA LYS A 130 -1.01 10.61 -8.48
C LYS A 130 -0.52 9.30 -7.88
N ALA A 131 -0.58 8.19 -8.64
CA ALA A 131 -0.20 6.86 -8.17
C ALA A 131 -0.90 6.49 -6.84
N PHE A 132 -2.18 6.86 -6.70
CA PHE A 132 -2.96 6.63 -5.48
C PHE A 132 -2.32 7.26 -4.22
N GLY A 133 -1.61 8.37 -4.40
CA GLY A 133 -0.94 9.11 -3.34
C GLY A 133 0.35 8.48 -2.85
N VAL A 134 0.86 7.44 -3.49
CA VAL A 134 2.11 6.77 -3.10
C VAL A 134 3.30 7.45 -3.75
N TYR A 135 4.21 7.94 -2.92
CA TYR A 135 5.46 8.59 -3.33
C TYR A 135 6.63 7.81 -2.74
N VAL A 136 7.44 7.20 -3.60
CA VAL A 136 8.67 6.47 -3.21
C VAL A 136 9.91 7.19 -3.75
N ASN A 137 11.05 6.94 -3.12
CA ASN A 137 12.33 7.57 -3.45
C ASN A 137 12.24 9.12 -3.45
N THR A 138 11.51 9.66 -2.47
CA THR A 138 11.38 11.11 -2.27
C THR A 138 12.73 11.73 -1.95
N ARG A 139 12.98 12.95 -2.44
CA ARG A 139 14.21 13.67 -2.10
C ARG A 139 14.22 14.00 -0.61
N LYS A 140 15.37 13.81 0.04
CA LYS A 140 15.56 14.06 1.48
C LYS A 140 15.14 15.45 1.95
N ASN A 141 15.32 16.46 1.10
CA ASN A 141 14.98 17.86 1.39
C ASN A 141 13.54 18.24 0.99
N GLU A 142 12.77 17.33 0.41
CA GLU A 142 11.38 17.58 0.04
C GLU A 142 10.53 17.69 1.30
N GLN A 143 9.68 18.72 1.31
CA GLN A 143 8.77 18.96 2.42
C GLN A 143 7.43 18.30 2.16
N VAL A 144 6.91 17.63 3.18
CA VAL A 144 5.61 16.97 3.17
C VAL A 144 4.89 17.27 4.47
N THR A 145 3.57 17.43 4.40
CA THR A 145 2.70 17.55 5.57
C THR A 145 1.88 16.27 5.64
N LEU A 146 2.18 15.41 6.60
CA LEU A 146 1.46 14.16 6.81
C LEU A 146 0.37 14.35 7.87
N GLY A 147 -0.88 14.12 7.50
CA GLY A 147 -2.06 14.21 8.35
C GLY A 147 -2.63 12.85 8.77
N GLU A 148 -3.85 12.89 9.30
CA GLU A 148 -4.59 11.70 9.69
C GLU A 148 -4.84 10.77 8.48
N GLY A 149 -4.54 9.48 8.64
CA GLY A 149 -4.68 8.46 7.60
C GLY A 149 -3.52 8.36 6.61
N ASP A 150 -2.58 9.31 6.64
CA ASP A 150 -1.34 9.22 5.86
C ASP A 150 -0.41 8.16 6.43
N MET A 151 0.39 7.54 5.56
CA MET A 151 1.25 6.41 5.92
C MET A 151 2.69 6.68 5.48
N VAL A 152 3.66 6.10 6.17
CA VAL A 152 5.05 6.01 5.72
C VAL A 152 5.26 4.61 5.15
N VAL A 153 5.94 4.55 3.99
CA VAL A 153 6.36 3.30 3.36
C VAL A 153 7.74 2.96 3.91
N VAL A 154 7.85 1.83 4.60
CA VAL A 154 9.11 1.37 5.22
C VAL A 154 9.45 -0.05 4.78
N ILE A 155 10.74 -0.37 4.76
CA ILE A 155 11.25 -1.74 4.80
C ILE A 155 11.56 -2.05 6.26
N ALA A 156 10.99 -3.14 6.79
CA ALA A 156 11.16 -3.56 8.18
C ALA A 156 11.08 -5.09 8.29
N THR A 157 11.57 -5.66 9.40
CA THR A 157 11.52 -7.12 9.64
C THR A 157 10.24 -7.59 10.33
N ASP A 158 9.45 -6.65 10.83
CA ASP A 158 8.11 -6.87 11.34
C ASP A 158 7.23 -5.65 11.08
N ASP A 159 5.92 -5.83 11.22
CA ASP A 159 4.96 -4.74 11.13
C ASP A 159 5.10 -3.75 12.31
N GLY A 160 5.87 -4.08 13.35
CA GLY A 160 6.15 -3.27 14.54
C GLY A 160 4.90 -2.74 15.24
N MET A 161 3.73 -3.25 14.85
CA MET A 161 2.43 -2.81 15.31
C MET A 161 2.09 -3.66 16.53
N PRO A 162 1.64 -3.07 17.64
CA PRO A 162 0.97 -3.87 18.65
C PRO A 162 -0.15 -4.67 17.97
N ALA A 163 -0.35 -5.93 18.34
CA ALA A 163 -1.28 -6.89 17.69
C ALA A 163 -2.76 -6.45 17.62
N VAL A 164 -3.07 -5.22 18.00
CA VAL A 164 -4.35 -4.56 17.81
C VAL A 164 -4.35 -3.91 16.43
N ARG A 165 -4.95 -4.60 15.45
CA ARG A 165 -5.54 -3.91 14.31
C ARG A 165 -6.42 -2.79 14.88
N PRO A 166 -6.27 -1.51 14.50
CA PRO A 166 -7.21 -0.49 14.93
C PRO A 166 -8.58 -0.88 14.38
N SER A 167 -9.44 -1.40 15.27
CA SER A 167 -10.85 -1.59 14.99
C SER A 167 -11.45 -0.21 14.67
N PRO A 168 -12.21 -0.05 13.56
CA PRO A 168 -12.74 1.25 13.12
C PRO A 168 -13.64 1.99 14.13
N SER A 169 -13.96 1.39 15.27
CA SER A 169 -14.98 1.87 16.20
C SER A 169 -14.47 2.52 17.50
N LEU A 170 -13.16 2.80 17.65
CA LEU A 170 -12.62 3.35 18.92
C LEU A 170 -12.24 4.83 18.93
N VAL A 171 -12.61 5.62 17.91
CA VAL A 171 -12.50 7.11 17.95
C VAL A 171 -13.85 7.79 18.23
N ALA A 172 -14.87 7.05 18.66
CA ALA A 172 -16.13 7.63 19.11
C ALA A 172 -16.30 7.50 20.64
N GLY A 173 -16.02 8.60 21.34
CA GLY A 173 -16.72 8.93 22.57
C GLY A 173 -15.98 8.65 23.88
N ASN A 174 -15.26 9.65 24.37
CA ASN A 174 -15.36 10.03 25.77
C ASN A 174 -15.44 11.55 25.89
N VAL A 175 -16.61 12.09 25.50
CA VAL A 175 -17.13 13.27 26.16
C VAL A 175 -17.89 12.76 27.38
N VAL A 176 -17.25 12.77 28.55
CA VAL A 176 -17.98 12.73 29.81
C VAL A 176 -17.89 14.11 30.42
N SER A 177 -18.94 14.87 30.16
CA SER A 177 -19.38 15.99 30.97
C SER A 177 -19.56 15.57 32.43
N GLY A 178 -18.90 16.29 33.33
CA GLY A 178 -19.09 16.27 34.78
C GLY A 178 -18.44 17.49 35.38
#